data_AF-A0A2S7YI62-F1
#
_entry.id   AF-A0A2S7YI62-F1
#
_cell.length_a   1.000
_cell.length_b   1.000
_cell.length_c   1.000
_cell.angle_alpha   90.00
_cell.angle_beta   90.00
_cell.angle_gamma   90.00
#
_symmetry.space_group_name_H-M   'P 1'
#
loop_
_entity.id
_entity.type
_entity.pdbx_description
1 polymer ?
#
loop_
_entity_poly.entity_id
_entity_poly.type
_entity_poly.pdbx_seq_one_letter_code
_entity_poly.pdbx_strand_id
1 'polypeptide(L)'
;MQLSVGPFLCICMLLLAFSIMTEAVQRGDIEEYVRQFRDQILLYDGTTPGHQNVTAAFLPAVPAANQDISRAVAFARRGDLDSARAIAALYAYAVIEYQDIGQGRNRDYLILREELDSNGLGRRNWGMYIFAKTGPRGASYGTPISIQVPHPVFDRNTPELGIRTFVETNADSFFIAGIYRYSTEASKEPSTWSNASSSDMAHNEHSLFLQLAEDFTRPAAFNYSRGQRATTVIQIHGFGNSDMEDGKWTYNPKSSYPQIVLSNGDKSLRGKRVAILDRLSQEFWKRAPKSNQRMTTGVYNGWEYSDLGATGNVVGRRIRARGDGSTFIHIEADPSIRVTDAWAQARNIDAHADRAEKYGRFGRTLRLVLTAEDGPAQLIAQKL
;
A
#
# COMPACT_ATOMS: atom_id res chain seq x y z
N MET A 1 39.95 71.57 19.44
CA MET A 1 39.67 71.47 17.99
C MET A 1 39.91 70.01 17.61
N GLN A 2 38.79 69.34 17.33
CA GLN A 2 38.51 67.99 16.80
C GLN A 2 39.53 66.83 16.93
N LEU A 3 39.14 65.88 17.80
CA LEU A 3 39.45 64.45 17.76
C LEU A 3 38.58 63.78 16.67
N SER A 4 39.19 62.93 15.84
CA SER A 4 38.49 62.03 14.91
C SER A 4 38.68 60.59 15.38
N VAL A 5 37.58 59.98 15.81
CA VAL A 5 37.48 58.56 16.18
C VAL A 5 36.63 57.90 15.09
N GLY A 6 37.23 56.96 14.34
CA GLY A 6 36.53 56.18 13.32
C GLY A 6 35.65 55.09 13.94
N PRO A 7 34.56 54.67 13.26
CA PRO A 7 33.63 53.70 13.83
C PRO A 7 34.17 52.28 13.71
N PHE A 8 34.23 51.58 14.84
CA PHE A 8 34.37 50.12 14.86
C PHE A 8 33.08 49.50 14.33
N LEU A 9 33.20 48.81 13.20
CA LEU A 9 32.15 48.01 12.59
C LEU A 9 31.89 46.78 13.48
N CYS A 10 30.80 46.83 14.24
CA CYS A 10 30.34 45.70 15.05
C CYS A 10 29.72 44.67 14.12
N ILE A 11 30.47 43.62 13.78
CA ILE A 11 29.95 42.44 13.07
C ILE A 11 29.10 41.64 14.06
N CYS A 12 27.79 41.91 14.08
CA CYS A 12 26.81 41.02 14.68
C CYS A 12 26.77 39.73 13.87
N MET A 13 27.47 38.68 14.33
CA MET A 13 27.15 37.31 13.93
C MET A 13 25.72 37.00 14.37
N LEU A 14 24.78 37.03 13.42
CA LEU A 14 23.49 36.38 13.57
C LEU A 14 23.73 34.87 13.65
N LEU A 15 23.84 34.35 14.87
CA LEU A 15 23.59 32.93 15.15
C LEU A 15 22.09 32.70 14.93
N LEU A 16 21.73 32.27 13.71
CA LEU A 16 20.44 31.62 13.44
C LEU A 16 20.41 30.34 14.27
N ALA A 17 19.82 30.42 15.46
CA ALA A 17 19.41 29.25 16.20
C ALA A 17 18.32 28.54 15.37
N PHE A 18 18.72 27.52 14.62
CA PHE A 18 17.80 26.52 14.12
C PHE A 18 17.23 25.79 15.35
N SER A 19 16.11 26.28 15.88
CA SER A 19 15.25 25.46 16.71
C SER A 19 14.80 24.29 15.84
N ILE A 20 15.40 23.12 16.08
CA ILE A 20 14.90 21.85 15.58
C ILE A 20 13.55 21.67 16.28
N MET A 21 12.48 22.14 15.64
CA MET A 21 11.14 21.81 16.09
C MET A 21 10.96 20.33 15.79
N THR A 22 11.18 19.48 16.80
CA THR A 22 10.75 18.09 16.77
C THR A 22 9.25 18.11 16.54
N GLU A 23 8.83 17.74 15.34
CA GLU A 23 7.42 17.63 15.00
C GLU A 23 6.77 16.65 15.98
N ALA A 24 5.68 17.08 16.62
CA ALA A 24 5.01 16.25 17.63
C ALA A 24 4.51 14.95 17.00
N VAL A 25 4.65 13.84 17.73
CA VAL A 25 4.10 12.54 17.33
C VAL A 25 2.59 12.68 17.11
N GLN A 26 2.13 12.33 15.91
CA GLN A 26 0.71 12.31 15.59
C GLN A 26 0.07 11.06 16.19
N ARG A 27 -1.23 11.12 16.51
CA ARG A 27 -1.96 9.99 17.12
C ARG A 27 -3.39 9.91 16.64
N GLY A 28 -3.91 8.71 16.46
CA GLY A 28 -5.29 8.48 16.03
C GLY A 28 -5.57 7.03 15.63
N ASP A 29 -6.67 6.80 14.92
CA ASP A 29 -6.96 5.50 14.29
C ASP A 29 -6.31 5.44 12.90
N ILE A 30 -5.40 4.50 12.69
CA ILE A 30 -4.71 4.35 11.40
C ILE A 30 -5.67 4.00 10.25
N GLU A 31 -6.77 3.29 10.53
CA GLU A 31 -7.79 2.96 9.52
C GLU A 31 -8.51 4.24 9.05
N GLU A 32 -8.74 5.19 9.95
CA GLU A 32 -9.31 6.51 9.63
C GLU A 32 -8.29 7.40 8.89
N TYR A 33 -7.02 7.38 9.29
CA TYR A 33 -5.96 8.12 8.60
C TYR A 33 -5.85 7.70 7.11
N VAL A 34 -5.88 6.39 6.84
CA VAL A 34 -5.86 5.88 5.46
C VAL A 34 -7.14 6.21 4.71
N ARG A 35 -8.29 6.22 5.37
CA ARG A 35 -9.56 6.65 4.76
C ARG A 35 -9.51 8.12 4.33
N GLN A 36 -8.98 9.00 5.17
CA GLN A 36 -8.81 10.42 4.85
C GLN A 36 -7.86 10.62 3.67
N PHE A 37 -6.75 9.88 3.63
CA PHE A 37 -5.86 9.90 2.46
C PHE A 37 -6.57 9.42 1.19
N ARG A 38 -7.32 8.32 1.25
CA ARG A 38 -8.10 7.78 0.12
C ARG A 38 -9.05 8.84 -0.47
N ASP A 39 -9.71 9.62 0.39
CA ASP A 39 -10.66 10.64 -0.04
C ASP A 39 -10.02 11.84 -0.73
N GLN A 40 -8.68 11.95 -0.67
CA GLN A 40 -7.89 12.97 -1.36
C GLN A 40 -7.28 12.47 -2.67
N ILE A 41 -7.40 11.16 -2.98
CA ILE A 41 -6.81 10.59 -4.19
C ILE A 41 -7.54 11.08 -5.44
N LEU A 42 -6.76 11.57 -6.40
CA LEU A 42 -7.27 12.11 -7.66
C LEU A 42 -8.01 11.04 -8.50
N LEU A 43 -9.11 11.46 -9.11
CA LEU A 43 -9.93 10.64 -10.01
C LEU A 43 -9.29 10.51 -11.42
N TYR A 44 -9.96 9.77 -12.31
CA TYR A 44 -9.45 9.50 -13.66
C TYR A 44 -9.19 10.77 -14.48
N ASP A 45 -9.97 11.83 -14.25
CA ASP A 45 -9.88 13.14 -14.90
C ASP A 45 -8.96 14.12 -14.15
N GLY A 46 -8.27 13.65 -13.11
CA GLY A 46 -7.38 14.47 -12.28
C GLY A 46 -8.11 15.35 -11.27
N THR A 47 -9.44 15.26 -11.14
CA THR A 47 -10.20 16.02 -10.14
C THR A 47 -10.02 15.44 -8.74
N THR A 48 -10.03 16.32 -7.73
CA THR A 48 -10.05 15.91 -6.32
C THR A 48 -11.49 15.71 -5.86
N PRO A 49 -11.84 14.58 -5.23
CA PRO A 49 -13.17 14.37 -4.67
C PRO A 49 -13.59 15.53 -3.75
N GLY A 50 -14.77 16.10 -3.99
CA GLY A 50 -15.32 17.19 -3.16
C GLY A 50 -14.80 18.60 -3.48
N HIS A 51 -13.86 18.78 -4.42
CA HIS A 51 -13.36 20.09 -4.84
C HIS A 51 -13.72 20.39 -6.29
N GLN A 52 -14.53 21.44 -6.52
CA GLN A 52 -14.86 21.87 -7.87
C GLN A 52 -13.69 22.64 -8.49
N ASN A 53 -13.37 22.34 -9.76
CA ASN A 53 -12.37 23.03 -10.58
C ASN A 53 -10.90 22.94 -10.09
N VAL A 54 -10.60 22.03 -9.16
CA VAL A 54 -9.22 21.74 -8.75
C VAL A 54 -8.80 20.45 -9.43
N THR A 55 -7.81 20.53 -10.32
CA THR A 55 -7.26 19.38 -11.04
C THR A 55 -5.75 19.31 -10.86
N ALA A 56 -5.23 18.10 -10.79
CA ALA A 56 -3.80 17.83 -10.79
C ALA A 56 -3.49 16.60 -11.66
N ALA A 57 -2.25 16.54 -12.13
CA ALA A 57 -1.78 15.46 -12.98
C ALA A 57 -0.88 14.50 -12.19
N PHE A 58 -0.79 13.26 -12.68
CA PHE A 58 0.32 12.39 -12.33
C PHE A 58 1.62 12.97 -12.86
N LEU A 59 2.63 13.13 -12.01
CA LEU A 59 3.97 13.42 -12.50
C LEU A 59 4.77 12.10 -12.59
N PRO A 60 5.45 11.84 -13.72
CA PRO A 60 6.30 10.67 -13.85
C PRO A 60 7.32 10.56 -12.73
N ALA A 61 7.62 9.33 -12.33
CA ALA A 61 8.62 9.09 -11.31
C ALA A 61 10.02 9.55 -11.75
N VAL A 62 10.78 10.11 -10.81
CA VAL A 62 12.14 10.59 -11.05
C VAL A 62 13.11 9.67 -10.31
N PRO A 63 14.07 9.00 -10.99
CA PRO A 63 14.95 8.03 -10.33
C PRO A 63 15.70 8.57 -9.12
N ALA A 64 16.24 9.79 -9.22
CA ALA A 64 16.91 10.45 -8.09
C ALA A 64 15.96 10.70 -6.90
N ALA A 65 14.73 11.13 -7.18
CA ALA A 65 13.72 11.33 -6.14
C ALA A 65 13.33 10.01 -5.46
N ASN A 66 13.17 8.93 -6.23
CA ASN A 66 12.86 7.61 -5.66
C ASN A 66 13.99 7.11 -4.73
N GLN A 67 15.24 7.27 -5.16
CA GLN A 67 16.41 6.89 -4.36
C GLN A 67 16.51 7.72 -3.09
N ASP A 68 16.30 9.04 -3.19
CA ASP A 68 16.33 9.94 -2.04
C ASP A 68 15.21 9.65 -1.05
N ILE A 69 13.97 9.44 -1.53
CA ILE A 69 12.84 9.11 -0.66
C ILE A 69 13.05 7.74 0.00
N SER A 70 13.55 6.74 -0.72
CA SER A 70 13.92 5.44 -0.13
C SER A 70 14.98 5.60 0.97
N ARG A 71 16.01 6.42 0.72
CA ARG A 71 17.03 6.78 1.72
C ARG A 71 16.43 7.50 2.93
N ALA A 72 15.47 8.39 2.72
CA ALA A 72 14.74 9.05 3.81
C ALA A 72 14.02 8.04 4.70
N VAL A 73 13.30 7.08 4.11
CA VAL A 73 12.65 5.99 4.87
C VAL A 73 13.69 5.17 5.64
N ALA A 74 14.85 4.86 5.02
CA ALA A 74 15.92 4.12 5.69
C ALA A 74 16.53 4.89 6.89
N PHE A 75 16.65 6.23 6.81
CA PHE A 75 17.03 7.07 7.96
C PHE A 75 15.94 7.06 9.04
N ALA A 76 14.68 7.27 8.66
CA ALA A 76 13.56 7.28 9.59
C ALA A 76 13.44 5.97 10.37
N ARG A 77 13.56 4.83 9.66
CA ARG A 77 13.53 3.48 10.25
C ARG A 77 14.74 3.17 11.14
N ARG A 78 15.78 4.01 11.15
CA ARG A 78 16.93 3.93 12.08
C ARG A 78 16.85 4.96 13.21
N GLY A 79 15.78 5.76 13.25
CA GLY A 79 15.58 6.82 14.23
C GLY A 79 16.21 8.17 13.85
N ASP A 80 16.86 8.28 12.70
CA ASP A 80 17.41 9.54 12.19
C ASP A 80 16.31 10.32 11.44
N LEU A 81 15.40 10.91 12.20
CA LEU A 81 14.23 11.60 11.66
C LEU A 81 14.59 12.95 11.04
N ASP A 82 15.63 13.62 11.52
CA ASP A 82 16.04 14.93 10.99
C ASP A 82 16.57 14.78 9.57
N SER A 83 17.49 13.83 9.33
CA SER A 83 17.96 13.52 7.97
C SER A 83 16.83 13.03 7.08
N ALA A 84 15.94 12.19 7.60
CA ALA A 84 14.80 11.69 6.85
C ALA A 84 13.86 12.80 6.38
N ARG A 85 13.44 13.68 7.30
CA ARG A 85 12.55 14.82 7.02
C ARG A 85 13.21 15.80 6.04
N ALA A 86 14.49 16.12 6.24
CA ALA A 86 15.22 17.01 5.35
C ALA A 86 15.25 16.50 3.89
N ILE A 87 15.51 15.21 3.70
CA ILE A 87 15.55 14.59 2.36
C ILE A 87 14.15 14.49 1.76
N ALA A 88 13.16 14.04 2.54
CA ALA A 88 11.78 13.88 2.06
C ALA A 88 11.16 15.23 1.63
N ALA A 89 11.46 16.31 2.37
CA ALA A 89 10.94 17.65 2.09
C ALA A 89 11.37 18.19 0.72
N LEU A 90 12.54 17.79 0.19
CA LEU A 90 13.00 18.16 -1.16
C LEU A 90 12.00 17.71 -2.25
N TYR A 91 11.25 16.67 -1.97
CA TYR A 91 10.27 16.07 -2.88
C TYR A 91 8.83 16.26 -2.41
N ALA A 92 8.60 17.23 -1.51
CA ALA A 92 7.30 17.50 -0.90
C ALA A 92 6.69 16.28 -0.19
N TYR A 93 7.53 15.43 0.39
CA TYR A 93 7.11 14.34 1.26
C TYR A 93 7.36 14.70 2.73
N ALA A 94 6.43 14.32 3.59
CA ALA A 94 6.61 14.34 5.04
C ALA A 94 6.93 12.94 5.57
N VAL A 95 7.74 12.92 6.64
CA VAL A 95 8.00 11.74 7.47
C VAL A 95 7.38 12.00 8.84
N ILE A 96 6.29 11.29 9.12
CA ILE A 96 5.45 11.49 10.30
C ILE A 96 5.62 10.28 11.22
N GLU A 97 5.94 10.54 12.48
CA GLU A 97 5.77 9.54 13.53
C GLU A 97 4.30 9.50 13.94
N TYR A 98 3.73 8.30 13.96
CA TYR A 98 2.30 8.09 14.20
C TYR A 98 2.05 7.00 15.24
N GLN A 99 1.24 7.29 16.25
CA GLN A 99 0.77 6.33 17.23
C GLN A 99 -0.68 5.92 16.93
N ASP A 100 -0.88 4.67 16.51
CA ASP A 100 -2.20 4.08 16.31
C ASP A 100 -2.80 3.67 17.65
N ILE A 101 -3.82 4.42 18.03
CA ILE A 101 -4.65 4.23 19.22
C ILE A 101 -6.06 3.73 18.85
N GLY A 102 -6.32 3.48 17.56
CA GLY A 102 -7.60 3.01 17.06
C GLY A 102 -8.00 1.67 17.68
N GLN A 103 -9.27 1.53 18.07
CA GLN A 103 -9.83 0.30 18.63
C GLN A 103 -9.02 -0.27 19.83
N GLY A 104 -8.39 0.59 20.63
CA GLY A 104 -7.59 0.19 21.79
C GLY A 104 -6.21 -0.39 21.45
N ARG A 105 -5.74 -0.23 20.21
CA ARG A 105 -4.36 -0.55 19.80
C ARG A 105 -3.39 0.44 20.43
N ASN A 106 -2.11 0.07 20.44
CA ASN A 106 -1.00 0.95 20.78
C ASN A 106 0.20 0.53 19.94
N ARG A 107 0.26 1.00 18.71
CA ARG A 107 1.30 0.65 17.74
C ARG A 107 1.91 1.90 17.13
N ASP A 108 3.22 1.90 17.01
CA ASP A 108 3.94 3.03 16.44
C ASP A 108 4.33 2.77 14.99
N TYR A 109 4.03 3.74 14.13
CA TYR A 109 4.31 3.72 12.71
C TYR A 109 5.15 4.93 12.29
N LEU A 110 5.83 4.77 11.16
CA LEU A 110 6.38 5.85 10.35
C LEU A 110 5.51 5.97 9.11
N ILE A 111 4.95 7.15 8.86
CA ILE A 111 4.16 7.45 7.67
C ILE A 111 5.00 8.35 6.76
N LEU A 112 5.22 7.88 5.54
CA LEU A 112 5.73 8.67 4.44
C LEU A 112 4.56 9.01 3.53
N ARG A 113 4.21 10.29 3.43
CA ARG A 113 3.15 10.76 2.52
C ARG A 113 3.55 12.06 1.84
N GLU A 114 2.96 12.31 0.68
CA GLU A 114 3.10 13.60 0.04
C GLU A 114 2.35 14.67 0.84
N GLU A 115 2.98 15.83 1.01
CA GLU A 115 2.36 17.01 1.58
C GLU A 115 1.50 17.70 0.53
N LEU A 116 0.30 18.07 0.94
CA LEU A 116 -0.64 18.79 0.08
C LEU A 116 -0.30 20.27 0.07
N ASP A 117 -0.49 20.92 -1.08
CA ASP A 117 -0.42 22.38 -1.17
C ASP A 117 -1.65 23.06 -0.52
N SER A 118 -1.71 24.39 -0.59
CA SER A 118 -2.82 25.18 -0.02
C SER A 118 -4.19 24.86 -0.64
N ASN A 119 -4.23 24.18 -1.78
CA ASN A 119 -5.46 23.76 -2.47
C ASN A 119 -5.81 22.29 -2.16
N GLY A 120 -5.03 21.62 -1.30
CA GLY A 120 -5.24 20.21 -0.99
C GLY A 120 -4.70 19.25 -2.06
N LEU A 121 -3.76 19.69 -2.90
CA LEU A 121 -3.21 18.87 -3.99
C LEU A 121 -1.80 18.35 -3.69
N GLY A 122 -1.60 17.05 -3.97
CA GLY A 122 -0.28 16.46 -4.07
C GLY A 122 0.43 16.96 -5.33
N ARG A 123 1.75 17.17 -5.25
CA ARG A 123 2.54 17.62 -6.40
C ARG A 123 2.73 16.51 -7.44
N ARG A 124 2.86 15.26 -7.00
CA ARG A 124 3.26 14.10 -7.82
C ARG A 124 2.24 12.98 -7.83
N ASN A 125 1.50 12.84 -6.73
CA ASN A 125 0.45 11.85 -6.53
C ASN A 125 1.00 10.40 -6.57
N TRP A 126 2.19 10.19 -6.00
CA TRP A 126 2.86 8.88 -5.99
C TRP A 126 2.33 7.93 -4.92
N GLY A 127 1.77 8.46 -3.83
CA GLY A 127 1.09 7.66 -2.80
C GLY A 127 1.56 7.90 -1.37
N MET A 128 1.07 7.04 -0.49
CA MET A 128 1.39 7.01 0.94
C MET A 128 1.89 5.62 1.33
N TYR A 129 2.87 5.61 2.24
CA TYR A 129 3.56 4.41 2.67
C TYR A 129 3.69 4.44 4.19
N ILE A 130 3.26 3.36 4.83
CA ILE A 130 3.27 3.20 6.29
C ILE A 130 4.24 2.07 6.61
N PHE A 131 5.11 2.28 7.60
CA PHE A 131 6.07 1.29 8.07
C PHE A 131 5.95 1.12 9.58
N ALA A 132 5.96 -0.12 10.06
CA ALA A 132 6.15 -0.41 11.47
C ALA A 132 7.49 0.15 11.96
N LYS A 133 7.49 0.80 13.13
CA LYS A 133 8.74 1.26 13.75
C LYS A 133 9.65 0.07 14.05
N THR A 134 10.94 0.35 14.02
CA THR A 134 11.97 -0.58 14.46
C THR A 134 12.23 -0.35 15.95
N GLY A 135 12.46 -1.45 16.68
CA GLY A 135 12.86 -1.38 18.07
C GLY A 135 14.36 -1.12 18.24
N PRO A 136 14.83 -0.95 19.50
CA PRO A 136 16.22 -0.59 19.83
C PRO A 136 17.30 -1.54 19.29
N ARG A 137 16.92 -2.76 18.87
CA ARG A 137 17.82 -3.77 18.28
C ARG A 137 17.77 -3.81 16.75
N GLY A 138 17.13 -2.83 16.11
CA GLY A 138 16.98 -2.75 14.66
C GLY A 138 15.93 -3.69 14.06
N ALA A 139 15.24 -4.49 14.88
CA ALA A 139 14.16 -5.36 14.43
C ALA A 139 12.86 -4.56 14.28
N SER A 140 12.12 -4.76 13.19
CA SER A 140 10.77 -4.21 13.06
C SER A 140 9.83 -4.81 14.11
N TYR A 141 8.89 -3.99 14.61
CA TYR A 141 7.77 -4.47 15.41
C TYR A 141 6.68 -5.17 14.57
N GLY A 142 6.76 -5.07 13.24
CA GLY A 142 5.85 -5.72 12.31
C GLY A 142 6.27 -7.15 11.95
N THR A 143 5.27 -7.97 11.59
CA THR A 143 5.43 -9.23 10.86
C THR A 143 6.03 -8.94 9.48
N PRO A 144 6.93 -9.77 8.92
CA PRO A 144 7.55 -9.55 7.60
C PRO A 144 6.54 -9.78 6.46
N ILE A 145 5.52 -8.92 6.41
CA ILE A 145 4.44 -8.86 5.44
C ILE A 145 4.37 -7.40 4.96
N SER A 146 4.23 -7.22 3.66
CA SER A 146 3.96 -5.91 3.04
C SER A 146 2.60 -5.97 2.37
N ILE A 147 1.65 -5.14 2.81
CA ILE A 147 0.32 -5.04 2.20
C ILE A 147 0.31 -3.89 1.20
N GLN A 148 -0.19 -4.12 0.00
CA GLN A 148 -0.10 -3.15 -1.09
C GLN A 148 -1.45 -2.99 -1.80
N VAL A 149 -1.86 -1.73 -2.01
CA VAL A 149 -3.10 -1.33 -2.70
C VAL A 149 -2.70 -0.40 -3.85
N PRO A 150 -2.42 -0.95 -5.05
CA PRO A 150 -1.90 -0.16 -6.16
C PRO A 150 -2.99 0.61 -6.90
N HIS A 151 -4.26 0.20 -6.80
CA HIS A 151 -5.38 0.79 -7.55
C HIS A 151 -6.53 1.26 -6.62
N PRO A 152 -6.27 2.13 -5.63
CA PRO A 152 -7.20 2.41 -4.52
C PRO A 152 -8.55 3.00 -4.94
N VAL A 153 -8.61 3.74 -6.06
CA VAL A 153 -9.85 4.34 -6.58
C VAL A 153 -10.53 3.43 -7.62
N PHE A 154 -9.74 2.77 -8.47
CA PHE A 154 -10.26 1.89 -9.53
C PHE A 154 -10.83 0.60 -8.93
N ASP A 155 -10.05 -0.05 -8.08
CA ASP A 155 -10.44 -1.26 -7.36
C ASP A 155 -11.17 -0.86 -6.08
N ARG A 156 -12.41 -0.42 -6.22
CA ARG A 156 -13.20 0.17 -5.12
C ARG A 156 -13.14 -0.66 -3.83
N ASN A 157 -13.09 0.01 -2.68
CA ASN A 157 -13.01 -0.63 -1.36
C ASN A 157 -11.77 -1.51 -1.08
N THR A 158 -10.80 -1.60 -2.00
CA THR A 158 -9.50 -2.23 -1.70
C THR A 158 -8.66 -1.47 -0.66
N PRO A 159 -8.75 -0.12 -0.51
CA PRO A 159 -8.06 0.57 0.58
C PRO A 159 -8.49 0.08 1.96
N GLU A 160 -9.79 -0.06 2.21
CA GLU A 160 -10.37 -0.53 3.47
C GLU A 160 -9.94 -1.96 3.76
N LEU A 161 -9.99 -2.80 2.72
CA LEU A 161 -9.54 -4.17 2.83
C LEU A 161 -8.04 -4.23 3.13
N GLY A 162 -7.23 -3.44 2.43
CA GLY A 162 -5.79 -3.38 2.60
C GLY A 162 -5.38 -2.89 3.98
N ILE A 163 -5.91 -1.77 4.45
CA ILE A 163 -5.54 -1.23 5.77
C ILE A 163 -6.02 -2.15 6.90
N ARG A 164 -7.21 -2.75 6.75
CA ARG A 164 -7.67 -3.74 7.72
C ARG A 164 -6.74 -4.94 7.76
N THR A 165 -6.31 -5.43 6.61
CA THR A 165 -5.34 -6.53 6.51
C THR A 165 -4.02 -6.16 7.17
N PHE A 166 -3.50 -4.95 6.93
CA PHE A 166 -2.27 -4.46 7.55
C PHE A 166 -2.35 -4.47 9.08
N VAL A 167 -3.42 -3.89 9.64
CA VAL A 167 -3.63 -3.84 11.10
C VAL A 167 -3.77 -5.25 11.67
N GLU A 168 -4.60 -6.08 11.05
CA GLU A 168 -4.95 -7.39 11.56
C GLU A 168 -3.75 -8.36 11.48
N THR A 169 -2.93 -8.28 10.44
CA THR A 169 -1.71 -9.10 10.30
C THR A 169 -0.50 -8.56 11.06
N ASN A 170 -0.61 -7.36 11.63
CA ASN A 170 0.54 -6.61 12.16
C ASN A 170 1.67 -6.51 11.12
N ALA A 171 1.33 -6.23 9.86
CA ALA A 171 2.31 -6.19 8.77
C ALA A 171 3.38 -5.10 9.00
N ASP A 172 4.56 -5.32 8.43
CA ASP A 172 5.70 -4.39 8.48
C ASP A 172 5.42 -3.12 7.68
N SER A 173 4.72 -3.26 6.56
CA SER A 173 4.44 -2.12 5.69
C SER A 173 3.08 -2.18 5.03
N PHE A 174 2.53 -0.99 4.76
CA PHE A 174 1.31 -0.78 3.97
C PHE A 174 1.55 0.30 2.93
N PHE A 175 1.31 0.00 1.66
CA PHE A 175 1.45 0.95 0.55
C PHE A 175 0.11 1.18 -0.13
N ILE A 176 -0.20 2.44 -0.41
CA ILE A 176 -1.38 2.84 -1.18
C ILE A 176 -0.97 3.86 -2.25
N ALA A 177 -1.36 3.63 -3.49
CA ALA A 177 -1.05 4.56 -4.58
C ALA A 177 -1.76 5.90 -4.38
N GLY A 178 -1.20 6.98 -4.93
CA GLY A 178 -1.72 8.34 -4.75
C GLY A 178 -2.66 8.83 -5.83
N ILE A 179 -2.98 7.98 -6.82
CA ILE A 179 -3.72 8.40 -8.02
C ILE A 179 -4.48 7.23 -8.66
N TYR A 180 -5.50 7.55 -9.45
CA TYR A 180 -6.19 6.58 -10.29
C TYR A 180 -5.26 5.99 -11.36
N ARG A 181 -5.37 4.68 -11.61
CA ARG A 181 -4.45 3.93 -12.46
C ARG A 181 -4.43 4.40 -13.92
N TYR A 182 -5.51 5.01 -14.42
CA TYR A 182 -5.61 5.55 -15.80
C TYR A 182 -5.68 7.08 -15.86
N SER A 183 -5.09 7.80 -14.89
CA SER A 183 -5.00 9.27 -14.93
C SER A 183 -4.03 9.81 -16.00
N THR A 184 -3.36 8.93 -16.75
CA THR A 184 -2.56 9.29 -17.92
C THR A 184 -2.87 8.36 -19.08
N GLU A 185 -2.77 8.86 -20.31
CA GLU A 185 -2.90 8.02 -21.52
C GLU A 185 -1.85 6.90 -21.56
N ALA A 186 -0.65 7.20 -21.05
CA ALA A 186 0.45 6.27 -20.83
C ALA A 186 0.08 5.02 -20.03
N SER A 187 -0.95 5.09 -19.18
CA SER A 187 -1.40 3.98 -18.35
C SER A 187 -2.16 2.89 -19.11
N LYS A 188 -2.55 3.13 -20.37
CA LYS A 188 -3.26 2.13 -21.21
C LYS A 188 -2.32 1.10 -21.83
N GLU A 189 -1.02 1.36 -21.78
CA GLU A 189 0.03 0.49 -22.30
C GLU A 189 0.89 -0.07 -21.16
N PRO A 190 1.50 -1.27 -21.31
CA PRO A 190 2.51 -1.75 -20.36
C PRO A 190 3.64 -0.73 -20.22
N SER A 191 4.01 -0.36 -18.99
CA SER A 191 5.14 0.58 -18.83
C SER A 191 6.44 -0.08 -19.31
N THR A 192 7.20 0.67 -20.06
CA THR A 192 8.60 0.39 -20.42
C THR A 192 9.44 1.57 -19.93
N TRP A 193 10.77 1.47 -20.06
CA TRP A 193 11.68 2.61 -19.81
C TRP A 193 11.33 3.87 -20.62
N SER A 194 10.63 3.75 -21.74
CA SER A 194 10.13 4.90 -22.51
C SER A 194 8.77 5.44 -22.03
N ASN A 195 8.17 4.84 -20.99
CA ASN A 195 6.83 5.16 -20.50
C ASN A 195 6.76 5.20 -18.94
N ALA A 196 7.66 5.98 -18.32
CA ALA A 196 7.62 6.25 -16.87
C ALA A 196 6.40 7.07 -16.41
N SER A 197 5.63 7.59 -17.37
CA SER A 197 4.40 8.36 -17.17
C SER A 197 3.18 7.53 -16.78
N SER A 198 3.24 6.21 -16.81
CA SER A 198 2.11 5.37 -16.41
C SER A 198 1.74 5.60 -14.93
N SER A 199 0.49 5.99 -14.66
CA SER A 199 -0.02 6.12 -13.30
C SER A 199 -0.47 4.77 -12.69
N ASP A 200 -0.35 3.68 -13.44
CA ASP A 200 -0.62 2.33 -12.95
C ASP A 200 0.58 1.78 -12.18
N MET A 201 0.57 1.92 -10.85
CA MET A 201 1.68 1.50 -9.98
C MET A 201 1.99 0.00 -10.03
N ALA A 202 1.02 -0.86 -10.36
CA ALA A 202 1.24 -2.30 -10.51
C ALA A 202 1.99 -2.62 -11.81
N HIS A 203 1.95 -1.72 -12.78
CA HIS A 203 2.58 -1.86 -14.09
C HIS A 203 3.72 -0.87 -14.36
N ASN A 204 4.00 0.09 -13.47
CA ASN A 204 5.04 1.12 -13.62
C ASN A 204 6.40 0.72 -13.02
N GLU A 205 7.38 0.38 -13.87
CA GLU A 205 8.75 -0.01 -13.47
C GLU A 205 9.58 1.13 -12.85
N HIS A 206 9.11 2.37 -12.92
CA HIS A 206 9.80 3.55 -12.42
C HIS A 206 9.18 4.10 -11.16
N SER A 207 8.04 3.57 -10.71
CA SER A 207 7.31 4.14 -9.58
C SER A 207 8.11 4.12 -8.27
N LEU A 208 7.92 5.15 -7.45
CA LEU A 208 8.33 5.11 -6.04
C LEU A 208 7.74 3.89 -5.32
N PHE A 209 6.52 3.50 -5.71
CA PHE A 209 5.84 2.31 -5.22
C PHE A 209 6.67 1.03 -5.43
N LEU A 210 7.20 0.82 -6.64
CA LEU A 210 8.11 -0.30 -6.90
C LEU A 210 9.42 -0.13 -6.13
N GLN A 211 10.05 1.05 -6.16
CA GLN A 211 11.33 1.28 -5.47
C GLN A 211 11.25 0.91 -3.97
N LEU A 212 10.23 1.40 -3.27
CA LEU A 212 10.02 1.09 -1.86
C LEU A 212 9.67 -0.39 -1.66
N ALA A 213 8.89 -0.99 -2.55
CA ALA A 213 8.64 -2.43 -2.52
C ALA A 213 9.93 -3.21 -2.72
N GLU A 214 10.89 -2.73 -3.51
CA GLU A 214 12.18 -3.39 -3.65
C GLU A 214 13.05 -3.26 -2.41
N ASP A 215 13.18 -2.05 -1.87
CA ASP A 215 14.16 -1.78 -0.83
C ASP A 215 13.73 -2.33 0.53
N PHE A 216 12.43 -2.30 0.84
CA PHE A 216 11.91 -2.65 2.17
C PHE A 216 11.35 -4.07 2.30
N THR A 217 11.43 -4.88 1.25
CA THR A 217 11.06 -6.32 1.28
C THR A 217 12.27 -7.24 1.15
N ARG A 218 13.46 -6.69 0.89
CA ARG A 218 14.72 -7.46 0.84
C ARG A 218 15.11 -7.96 2.22
N PRO A 219 15.53 -9.23 2.37
CA PRO A 219 16.13 -9.72 3.60
C PRO A 219 17.42 -8.97 3.96
N ALA A 220 17.73 -8.98 5.25
CA ALA A 220 18.96 -8.40 5.82
C ALA A 220 20.26 -8.97 5.25
N ALA A 221 20.24 -10.20 4.71
CA ALA A 221 21.42 -10.78 4.06
C ALA A 221 21.87 -9.99 2.82
N PHE A 222 20.99 -9.12 2.29
CA PHE A 222 21.20 -8.33 1.08
C PHE A 222 21.12 -6.81 1.31
N ASN A 223 20.99 -6.36 2.58
CA ASN A 223 20.97 -4.96 3.00
C ASN A 223 21.86 -4.75 4.24
N TYR A 224 22.41 -3.54 4.42
CA TYR A 224 23.22 -3.18 5.61
C TYR A 224 22.42 -3.15 6.94
N SER A 225 21.14 -3.53 6.94
CA SER A 225 20.24 -3.61 8.10
C SER A 225 20.15 -5.05 8.61
N ARG A 226 20.68 -5.34 9.81
CA ARG A 226 20.56 -6.67 10.44
C ARG A 226 19.09 -7.01 10.76
N GLY A 227 18.63 -8.22 10.46
CA GLY A 227 17.42 -8.83 11.03
C GLY A 227 16.14 -8.92 10.18
N GLN A 228 16.08 -8.33 8.98
CA GLN A 228 14.95 -8.52 8.05
C GLN A 228 14.91 -9.95 7.48
N ARG A 229 13.79 -10.63 7.69
CA ARG A 229 13.47 -11.95 7.12
C ARG A 229 12.93 -11.79 5.70
N ALA A 230 12.89 -12.89 4.94
CA ALA A 230 12.09 -12.96 3.72
C ALA A 230 10.70 -12.38 3.97
N THR A 231 10.27 -11.46 3.09
CA THR A 231 9.02 -10.74 3.23
C THR A 231 7.97 -11.34 2.31
N THR A 232 6.75 -11.49 2.81
CA THR A 232 5.59 -11.81 1.95
C THR A 232 4.92 -10.51 1.53
N VAL A 233 4.99 -10.18 0.25
CA VAL A 233 4.23 -9.09 -0.35
C VAL A 233 2.85 -9.60 -0.71
N ILE A 234 1.81 -8.95 -0.19
CA ILE A 234 0.42 -9.20 -0.54
C ILE A 234 -0.13 -7.97 -1.23
N GLN A 235 -0.34 -8.05 -2.54
CA GLN A 235 -0.90 -6.96 -3.32
C GLN A 235 -2.37 -7.24 -3.62
N ILE A 236 -3.23 -6.37 -3.12
CA ILE A 236 -4.68 -6.52 -3.14
C ILE A 236 -5.23 -5.67 -4.27
N HIS A 237 -5.93 -6.34 -5.18
CA HIS A 237 -6.67 -5.78 -6.28
C HIS A 237 -8.15 -6.17 -6.19
N GLY A 238 -8.93 -5.55 -7.06
CA GLY A 238 -10.34 -5.85 -7.22
C GLY A 238 -10.66 -6.09 -8.68
N PHE A 239 -11.52 -7.05 -8.93
CA PHE A 239 -12.14 -7.24 -10.24
C PHE A 239 -13.65 -7.15 -10.10
N GLY A 240 -14.35 -6.88 -11.19
CA GLY A 240 -15.80 -6.97 -11.27
C GLY A 240 -16.18 -8.23 -12.05
N ASN A 241 -16.88 -9.17 -11.40
CA ASN A 241 -17.72 -10.15 -12.10
C ASN A 241 -19.10 -9.56 -12.46
N SER A 242 -19.37 -8.34 -12.01
CA SER A 242 -20.63 -7.65 -12.18
C SER A 242 -20.35 -6.23 -12.67
N ASP A 243 -21.00 -5.86 -13.76
CA ASP A 243 -21.05 -4.47 -14.20
C ASP A 243 -22.05 -3.74 -13.32
N MET A 244 -21.81 -2.44 -13.10
CA MET A 244 -22.84 -1.57 -12.54
C MET A 244 -23.43 -0.76 -13.68
N GLU A 245 -24.69 -1.03 -14.01
CA GLU A 245 -25.48 -0.29 -14.98
C GLU A 245 -26.66 0.32 -14.22
N ASP A 246 -26.82 1.65 -14.30
CA ASP A 246 -27.92 2.40 -13.66
C ASP A 246 -28.12 2.19 -12.15
N GLY A 247 -27.02 2.04 -11.40
CA GLY A 247 -27.06 1.85 -9.94
C GLY A 247 -27.58 0.47 -9.51
N LYS A 248 -27.70 -0.46 -10.45
CA LYS A 248 -28.00 -1.88 -10.21
C LYS A 248 -26.80 -2.72 -10.66
N TRP A 249 -26.52 -3.77 -9.91
CA TRP A 249 -25.57 -4.78 -10.35
C TRP A 249 -26.19 -5.57 -11.50
N THR A 250 -25.74 -5.32 -12.73
CA THR A 250 -26.02 -6.21 -13.86
C THR A 250 -24.96 -7.29 -13.86
N TYR A 251 -25.40 -8.50 -13.56
CA TYR A 251 -24.56 -9.68 -13.56
C TYR A 251 -23.92 -9.89 -14.94
N ASN A 252 -22.58 -9.84 -15.04
CA ASN A 252 -21.85 -10.06 -16.28
C ASN A 252 -21.43 -11.55 -16.37
N PRO A 253 -21.42 -12.20 -17.55
CA PRO A 253 -21.14 -13.62 -17.75
C PRO A 253 -19.79 -14.21 -17.26
N LYS A 254 -18.95 -13.51 -16.47
CA LYS A 254 -17.87 -14.14 -15.67
C LYS A 254 -18.41 -14.92 -14.45
N SER A 255 -19.62 -15.46 -14.59
CA SER A 255 -20.40 -16.23 -13.62
C SER A 255 -19.70 -17.44 -13.00
N SER A 256 -18.57 -17.86 -13.56
CA SER A 256 -17.76 -18.99 -13.11
C SER A 256 -16.56 -18.59 -12.23
N TYR A 257 -16.24 -17.30 -12.10
CA TYR A 257 -15.06 -16.89 -11.35
C TYR A 257 -15.33 -16.96 -9.85
N PRO A 258 -14.38 -17.50 -9.06
CA PRO A 258 -14.50 -17.51 -7.60
C PRO A 258 -14.43 -16.08 -7.05
N GLN A 259 -14.93 -15.87 -5.83
CA GLN A 259 -14.92 -14.55 -5.18
C GLN A 259 -13.51 -14.01 -4.94
N ILE A 260 -12.52 -14.90 -4.92
CA ILE A 260 -11.11 -14.59 -4.73
C ILE A 260 -10.30 -15.35 -5.78
N VAL A 261 -9.45 -14.66 -6.52
CA VAL A 261 -8.40 -15.30 -7.33
C VAL A 261 -7.04 -14.99 -6.71
N LEU A 262 -6.27 -16.04 -6.46
CA LEU A 262 -4.92 -15.98 -5.91
C LEU A 262 -3.91 -16.26 -7.01
N SER A 263 -2.87 -15.43 -7.10
CA SER A 263 -1.78 -15.64 -8.04
C SER A 263 -0.45 -15.27 -7.40
N ASN A 264 0.65 -15.82 -7.91
CA ASN A 264 1.99 -15.30 -7.64
C ASN A 264 2.55 -14.48 -8.81
N GLY A 265 1.77 -14.29 -9.89
CA GLY A 265 2.16 -13.54 -11.09
C GLY A 265 3.05 -14.31 -12.08
N ASP A 266 3.31 -15.60 -11.88
CA ASP A 266 4.23 -16.37 -12.73
C ASP A 266 3.50 -17.03 -13.92
N LYS A 267 3.64 -16.42 -15.11
CA LYS A 267 3.07 -16.98 -16.34
C LYS A 267 3.68 -18.32 -16.78
N SER A 268 4.81 -18.72 -16.21
CA SER A 268 5.54 -19.95 -16.58
C SER A 268 5.05 -21.20 -15.86
N LEU A 269 4.06 -21.08 -14.97
CA LEU A 269 3.56 -22.19 -14.14
C LEU A 269 3.04 -23.37 -14.97
N ARG A 270 2.50 -23.17 -16.18
CA ARG A 270 2.08 -24.25 -17.11
C ARG A 270 1.23 -25.36 -16.46
N GLY A 271 0.31 -25.00 -15.57
CA GLY A 271 -0.56 -25.90 -14.80
C GLY A 271 -0.02 -26.28 -13.42
N LYS A 272 1.22 -25.90 -13.08
CA LYS A 272 1.80 -26.13 -11.75
C LYS A 272 1.12 -25.25 -10.71
N ARG A 273 0.83 -25.83 -9.55
CA ARG A 273 0.27 -25.11 -8.41
C ARG A 273 1.38 -24.57 -7.51
N VAL A 274 1.09 -23.47 -6.84
CA VAL A 274 2.01 -22.82 -5.89
C VAL A 274 1.49 -23.12 -4.48
N ALA A 275 2.25 -23.88 -3.69
CA ALA A 275 1.79 -24.45 -2.42
C ALA A 275 1.22 -23.42 -1.43
N ILE A 276 1.83 -22.22 -1.34
CA ILE A 276 1.33 -21.16 -0.46
C ILE A 276 -0.03 -20.61 -0.92
N LEU A 277 -0.28 -20.52 -2.22
CA LEU A 277 -1.57 -20.07 -2.76
C LEU A 277 -2.66 -21.13 -2.53
N ASP A 278 -2.31 -22.41 -2.70
CA ASP A 278 -3.22 -23.52 -2.41
C ASP A 278 -3.60 -23.58 -0.93
N ARG A 279 -2.62 -23.39 -0.05
CA ARG A 279 -2.87 -23.34 1.40
C ARG A 279 -3.75 -22.14 1.75
N LEU A 280 -3.44 -20.95 1.24
CA LEU A 280 -4.25 -19.75 1.44
C LEU A 280 -5.70 -19.95 0.93
N SER A 281 -5.87 -20.53 -0.25
CA SER A 281 -7.16 -20.94 -0.80
C SER A 281 -7.92 -21.86 0.16
N GLN A 282 -7.29 -22.94 0.63
CA GLN A 282 -7.91 -23.87 1.59
C GLN A 282 -8.32 -23.20 2.90
N GLU A 283 -7.52 -22.27 3.40
CA GLU A 283 -7.82 -21.57 4.65
C GLU A 283 -9.01 -20.60 4.51
N PHE A 284 -9.14 -19.92 3.36
CA PHE A 284 -10.37 -19.18 3.03
C PHE A 284 -11.59 -20.09 2.94
N TRP A 285 -11.44 -21.28 2.35
CA TRP A 285 -12.51 -22.29 2.29
C TRP A 285 -12.93 -22.78 3.69
N LYS A 286 -11.97 -23.05 4.59
CA LYS A 286 -12.23 -23.60 5.93
C LYS A 286 -12.84 -22.59 6.90
N ARG A 287 -12.39 -21.33 6.86
CA ARG A 287 -12.77 -20.30 7.85
C ARG A 287 -14.08 -19.58 7.52
N ALA A 288 -14.73 -19.98 6.45
CA ALA A 288 -16.06 -19.51 6.14
C ALA A 288 -17.10 -20.15 7.09
N PRO A 289 -18.09 -19.40 7.62
CA PRO A 289 -19.00 -19.90 8.67
C PRO A 289 -19.73 -21.19 8.27
N LYS A 290 -20.06 -22.02 9.29
CA LYS A 290 -20.84 -23.27 9.15
C LYS A 290 -22.25 -23.08 8.53
N SER A 291 -22.73 -21.83 8.42
CA SER A 291 -23.92 -21.48 7.65
C SER A 291 -23.52 -21.28 6.17
N ASN A 292 -23.50 -22.34 5.35
CA ASN A 292 -23.49 -22.36 3.87
C ASN A 292 -22.69 -21.32 3.03
N GLN A 293 -21.79 -20.55 3.61
CA GLN A 293 -21.27 -19.33 2.98
C GLN A 293 -19.76 -19.39 2.82
N ARG A 294 -19.31 -20.44 2.14
CA ARG A 294 -17.90 -20.61 1.77
C ARG A 294 -17.46 -19.49 0.84
N MET A 295 -16.31 -18.86 1.13
CA MET A 295 -15.64 -17.99 0.16
C MET A 295 -15.08 -18.87 -0.94
N THR A 296 -15.55 -18.70 -2.16
CA THR A 296 -14.99 -19.44 -3.30
C THR A 296 -13.65 -18.83 -3.65
N THR A 297 -12.64 -19.69 -3.85
CA THR A 297 -11.29 -19.27 -4.24
C THR A 297 -10.82 -20.03 -5.47
N GLY A 298 -10.07 -19.34 -6.32
CA GLY A 298 -9.35 -19.89 -7.46
C GLY A 298 -7.86 -19.60 -7.32
N VAL A 299 -7.02 -20.49 -7.84
CA VAL A 299 -5.57 -20.32 -7.84
C VAL A 299 -5.09 -20.31 -9.28
N TYR A 300 -4.50 -19.20 -9.72
CA TYR A 300 -3.84 -19.10 -11.01
C TYR A 300 -2.68 -20.11 -11.08
N ASN A 301 -2.68 -20.95 -12.10
CA ASN A 301 -1.69 -22.01 -12.32
C ASN A 301 -0.96 -21.86 -13.66
N GLY A 302 -1.09 -20.73 -14.35
CA GLY A 302 -0.58 -20.52 -15.70
C GLY A 302 -1.68 -20.37 -16.75
N TRP A 303 -2.87 -20.93 -16.52
CA TRP A 303 -3.97 -20.95 -17.49
C TRP A 303 -5.30 -20.47 -16.90
N GLU A 304 -5.69 -21.01 -15.74
CA GLU A 304 -6.96 -20.66 -15.08
C GLU A 304 -6.90 -19.23 -14.55
N TYR A 305 -7.94 -18.43 -14.83
CA TYR A 305 -8.02 -17.02 -14.39
C TYR A 305 -6.87 -16.15 -14.94
N SER A 306 -6.47 -16.39 -16.20
CA SER A 306 -5.28 -15.76 -16.80
C SER A 306 -5.33 -14.23 -16.89
N ASP A 307 -6.51 -13.65 -17.01
CA ASP A 307 -6.77 -12.20 -16.96
C ASP A 307 -6.57 -11.61 -15.56
N LEU A 308 -6.76 -12.42 -14.52
CA LEU A 308 -6.59 -12.09 -13.10
C LEU A 308 -5.26 -12.60 -12.51
N GLY A 309 -4.41 -13.17 -13.37
CA GLY A 309 -3.17 -13.84 -12.97
C GLY A 309 -2.02 -12.92 -12.61
N ALA A 310 -2.16 -11.59 -12.74
CA ALA A 310 -1.13 -10.59 -12.43
C ALA A 310 0.23 -10.82 -13.12
N THR A 311 0.22 -11.37 -14.33
CA THR A 311 1.45 -11.72 -15.06
C THR A 311 2.24 -10.49 -15.53
N GLY A 312 1.57 -9.35 -15.70
CA GLY A 312 2.18 -8.06 -16.00
C GLY A 312 2.75 -7.31 -14.79
N ASN A 313 2.44 -7.76 -13.57
CA ASN A 313 2.74 -7.04 -12.34
C ASN A 313 4.24 -6.91 -12.09
N VAL A 314 4.73 -5.66 -12.04
CA VAL A 314 6.16 -5.37 -11.95
C VAL A 314 6.72 -5.68 -10.56
N VAL A 315 5.96 -5.42 -9.50
CA VAL A 315 6.37 -5.78 -8.13
C VAL A 315 6.53 -7.28 -8.02
N GLY A 316 5.51 -8.04 -8.43
CA GLY A 316 5.58 -9.51 -8.40
C GLY A 316 6.75 -10.05 -9.22
N ARG A 317 6.96 -9.54 -10.43
CA ARG A 317 8.09 -9.92 -11.28
C ARG A 317 9.43 -9.67 -10.58
N ARG A 318 9.62 -8.50 -9.97
CA ARG A 318 10.88 -8.14 -9.29
C ARG A 318 11.11 -8.96 -8.03
N ILE A 319 10.08 -9.21 -7.22
CA ILE A 319 10.20 -10.06 -6.02
C ILE A 319 10.60 -11.49 -6.41
N ARG A 320 9.91 -12.10 -7.39
CA ARG A 320 10.23 -13.47 -7.84
C ARG A 320 11.65 -13.59 -8.41
N ALA A 321 12.11 -12.58 -9.14
CA ALA A 321 13.43 -12.59 -9.78
C ALA A 321 14.60 -12.57 -8.79
N ARG A 322 14.40 -12.16 -7.53
CA ARG A 322 15.49 -12.06 -6.53
C ARG A 322 15.96 -13.40 -6.00
N GLY A 323 15.09 -14.40 -5.92
CA GLY A 323 15.43 -15.70 -5.33
C GLY A 323 15.87 -15.62 -3.86
N ASP A 324 15.51 -14.55 -3.13
CA ASP A 324 15.93 -14.26 -1.76
C ASP A 324 14.98 -14.85 -0.69
N GLY A 325 14.03 -15.69 -1.13
CA GLY A 325 13.00 -16.29 -0.29
C GLY A 325 11.76 -15.41 -0.08
N SER A 326 11.78 -14.14 -0.47
CA SER A 326 10.59 -13.29 -0.43
C SER A 326 9.52 -13.80 -1.41
N THR A 327 8.25 -13.67 -1.01
CA THR A 327 7.12 -14.21 -1.76
C THR A 327 6.21 -13.08 -2.21
N PHE A 328 5.65 -13.19 -3.42
CA PHE A 328 4.59 -12.31 -3.89
C PHE A 328 3.27 -13.07 -3.99
N ILE A 329 2.23 -12.53 -3.36
CA ILE A 329 0.85 -13.01 -3.41
C ILE A 329 0.02 -11.85 -3.97
N HIS A 330 -0.60 -12.10 -5.11
CA HIS A 330 -1.61 -11.25 -5.71
C HIS A 330 -2.99 -11.79 -5.34
N ILE A 331 -3.87 -10.89 -4.90
CA ILE A 331 -5.26 -11.21 -4.56
C ILE A 331 -6.15 -10.34 -5.41
N GLU A 332 -6.97 -10.96 -6.26
CA GLU A 332 -8.11 -10.31 -6.90
C GLU A 332 -9.36 -10.63 -6.11
N ALA A 333 -10.04 -9.61 -5.59
CA ALA A 333 -11.25 -9.78 -4.80
C ALA A 333 -12.50 -9.26 -5.54
N ASP A 334 -13.56 -10.05 -5.51
CA ASP A 334 -14.86 -9.68 -6.06
C ASP A 334 -15.54 -8.58 -5.19
N PRO A 335 -16.41 -7.70 -5.74
CA PRO A 335 -17.04 -6.66 -4.96
C PRO A 335 -17.86 -7.22 -3.79
N SER A 336 -18.47 -8.42 -3.92
CA SER A 336 -19.31 -9.04 -2.88
C SER A 336 -18.57 -9.27 -1.55
N ILE A 337 -17.24 -9.33 -1.56
CA ILE A 337 -16.41 -9.49 -0.36
C ILE A 337 -15.60 -8.22 -0.01
N ARG A 338 -15.77 -7.14 -0.78
CA ARG A 338 -15.13 -5.83 -0.58
C ARG A 338 -16.09 -4.72 -0.13
N VAL A 339 -17.40 -4.84 -0.38
CA VAL A 339 -18.39 -3.78 -0.07
C VAL A 339 -18.45 -3.48 1.44
N THR A 340 -18.44 -2.19 1.78
CA THR A 340 -18.56 -1.69 3.16
C THR A 340 -19.90 -0.99 3.40
N ASP A 341 -20.28 -0.89 4.67
CA ASP A 341 -21.53 -0.27 5.14
C ASP A 341 -21.71 1.18 4.65
N ALA A 342 -20.65 1.97 4.76
CA ALA A 342 -20.64 3.37 4.36
C ALA A 342 -20.80 3.55 2.84
N TRP A 343 -20.22 2.63 2.05
CA TRP A 343 -20.34 2.64 0.60
C TRP A 343 -21.76 2.32 0.14
N ALA A 344 -22.39 1.33 0.77
CA ALA A 344 -23.76 0.94 0.47
C ALA A 344 -24.75 2.05 0.88
N GLN A 345 -24.53 2.70 2.03
CA GLN A 345 -25.30 3.87 2.47
C GLN A 345 -25.17 5.06 1.51
N ALA A 346 -23.96 5.40 1.06
CA ALA A 346 -23.71 6.52 0.15
C ALA A 346 -24.36 6.36 -1.23
N ARG A 347 -24.81 5.15 -1.59
CA ARG A 347 -25.42 4.84 -2.89
C ARG A 347 -26.89 4.43 -2.81
N ASN A 348 -27.52 4.56 -1.63
CA ASN A 348 -28.88 4.05 -1.38
C ASN A 348 -29.04 2.57 -1.76
N ILE A 349 -27.95 1.81 -1.66
CA ILE A 349 -27.97 0.36 -1.82
C ILE A 349 -28.36 -0.19 -0.46
N ASP A 350 -29.34 -1.09 -0.42
CA ASP A 350 -29.72 -1.78 0.80
C ASP A 350 -28.56 -2.70 1.22
N ALA A 351 -27.66 -2.09 1.99
CA ALA A 351 -26.51 -2.74 2.55
C ALA A 351 -26.92 -3.96 3.37
N HIS A 352 -28.14 -4.03 3.91
CA HIS A 352 -28.65 -5.13 4.69
C HIS A 352 -29.39 -6.17 3.85
N ALA A 353 -29.95 -5.87 2.69
CA ALA A 353 -30.40 -6.89 1.74
C ALA A 353 -29.22 -7.57 1.02
N ASP A 354 -28.15 -6.83 0.71
CA ASP A 354 -26.89 -7.40 0.20
C ASP A 354 -25.99 -7.97 1.32
N ARG A 355 -26.09 -7.48 2.56
CA ARG A 355 -25.48 -8.11 3.75
C ARG A 355 -26.35 -9.15 4.44
N ALA A 356 -27.61 -9.34 4.07
CA ALA A 356 -28.46 -10.43 4.56
C ALA A 356 -28.05 -11.75 3.93
N GLU A 357 -26.74 -12.04 3.99
CA GLU A 357 -26.29 -13.30 4.53
C GLU A 357 -24.81 -13.26 4.95
N LYS A 358 -23.89 -12.44 4.38
CA LYS A 358 -22.60 -13.04 4.00
C LYS A 358 -21.22 -12.47 4.46
N TYR A 359 -20.89 -11.17 4.54
CA TYR A 359 -19.44 -10.79 4.60
C TYR A 359 -18.97 -9.55 5.41
N GLY A 360 -18.80 -9.70 6.73
CA GLY A 360 -18.07 -8.74 7.59
C GLY A 360 -16.69 -9.21 8.08
N ARG A 361 -16.13 -10.29 7.51
CA ARG A 361 -15.02 -11.04 8.13
C ARG A 361 -13.74 -11.16 7.30
N PHE A 362 -13.69 -10.73 6.04
CA PHE A 362 -12.54 -11.05 5.18
C PHE A 362 -11.19 -10.58 5.75
N GLY A 363 -11.08 -9.34 6.26
CA GLY A 363 -9.84 -8.86 6.90
C GLY A 363 -9.44 -9.68 8.15
N ARG A 364 -10.43 -10.13 8.94
CA ARG A 364 -10.20 -11.03 10.10
C ARG A 364 -9.80 -12.43 9.64
N THR A 365 -10.44 -12.95 8.59
CA THR A 365 -10.13 -14.24 7.98
C THR A 365 -8.72 -14.23 7.42
N LEU A 366 -8.34 -13.19 6.67
CA LEU A 366 -7.01 -13.03 6.11
C LEU A 366 -5.94 -12.94 7.20
N ARG A 367 -6.19 -12.22 8.30
CA ARG A 367 -5.33 -12.30 9.50
C ARG A 367 -5.21 -13.72 10.00
N LEU A 368 -6.31 -14.38 10.34
CA LEU A 368 -6.25 -15.73 10.91
C LEU A 368 -5.52 -16.72 10.00
N VAL A 369 -5.64 -16.57 8.66
CA VAL A 369 -4.89 -17.37 7.70
C VAL A 369 -3.39 -17.09 7.79
N LEU A 370 -3.01 -15.81 7.84
CA LEU A 370 -1.61 -15.39 7.90
C LEU A 370 -1.00 -15.56 9.30
N THR A 371 -1.83 -15.72 10.34
CA THR A 371 -1.41 -15.81 11.75
C THR A 371 -1.73 -17.13 12.45
N ALA A 372 -2.08 -18.22 11.75
CA ALA A 372 -2.66 -19.41 12.38
C ALA A 372 -1.85 -19.97 13.58
N GLU A 373 -2.27 -19.52 14.76
CA GLU A 373 -2.41 -20.04 16.12
C GLU A 373 -1.25 -20.70 16.93
N ASP A 374 -0.07 -20.99 16.38
CA ASP A 374 1.07 -21.51 17.19
C ASP A 374 2.37 -20.67 17.12
N GLY A 375 2.25 -19.35 17.36
CA GLY A 375 3.40 -18.46 17.55
C GLY A 375 3.80 -17.61 16.33
N PRO A 376 4.88 -16.80 16.44
CA PRO A 376 5.19 -15.72 15.50
C PRO A 376 5.41 -16.24 14.08
N ALA A 377 4.41 -16.09 13.22
CA ALA A 377 4.45 -16.35 11.78
C ALA A 377 5.25 -17.60 11.37
N GLN A 378 5.07 -18.73 12.08
CA GLN A 378 5.77 -19.98 11.74
C GLN A 378 5.31 -20.55 10.38
N LEU A 379 4.17 -20.11 9.85
CA LEU A 379 3.64 -20.53 8.55
C LEU A 379 4.52 -20.12 7.35
N ILE A 380 5.51 -19.24 7.54
CA ILE A 380 6.44 -18.80 6.48
C ILE A 380 7.90 -19.25 6.77
N ALA A 381 8.18 -19.87 7.93
CA ALA A 381 9.56 -20.22 8.33
C ALA A 381 9.82 -21.72 8.58
N GLN A 382 8.83 -22.61 8.52
CA GLN A 382 9.11 -24.05 8.58
C GLN A 382 9.48 -24.61 7.20
N LYS A 383 10.81 -24.62 6.94
CA LYS A 383 11.53 -25.33 5.86
C LYS A 383 10.92 -25.21 4.46
N LEU A 384 11.40 -24.21 3.71
CA LEU A 384 11.88 -24.46 2.35
C LEU A 384 13.31 -25.01 2.44
#